data_AF-A0A3C0N9C2-F1
#
_entry.id   AF-A0A3C0N9C2-F1
#
_cell.length_a   1.000
_cell.length_b   1.000
_cell.length_c   1.000
_cell.angle_alpha   90.00
_cell.angle_beta   90.00
_cell.angle_gamma   90.00
#
_symmetry.space_group_name_H-M   'P 1'
#
loop_
_entity.id
_entity.type
_entity.pdbx_description
1 polymer ?
#
loop_
_entity_poly.entity_id
_entity_poly.type
_entity_poly.pdbx_seq_one_letter_code
_entity_poly.pdbx_strand_id
1 'polypeptide(L)'
;MATVISWDNFALGQADLGEDTIRLTESNLNDPNLIEIVLSTDQQVTWWKGIELWDGVIGASNKIGFTYTQDSNHGPVCAQVRANSPERFRLELLKGKMFNVHTGMYELRDFSLRRGRRLHFHWIRD
;
A
#
# COMPACT_ATOMS: atom_id res chain seq x y z
N MET A 1 -0.70 -14.71 8.00
CA MET A 1 -1.76 -13.89 7.39
C MET A 1 -1.44 -12.43 7.69
N ALA A 2 -1.75 -11.52 6.77
CA ALA A 2 -1.60 -10.08 7.00
C ALA A 2 -2.59 -9.61 8.07
N THR A 3 -2.19 -8.61 8.84
CA THR A 3 -3.06 -7.91 9.79
C THR A 3 -3.99 -6.99 9.01
N VAL A 4 -5.30 -7.18 9.15
CA VAL A 4 -6.28 -6.27 8.55
C VAL A 4 -6.28 -4.96 9.33
N ILE A 5 -6.01 -3.85 8.63
CA ILE A 5 -6.07 -2.49 9.16
C ILE A 5 -7.16 -1.70 8.41
N SER A 6 -7.65 -0.63 9.02
CA SER A 6 -8.64 0.27 8.42
C SER A 6 -8.02 1.61 8.06
N TRP A 7 -8.74 2.39 7.25
CA TRP A 7 -8.38 3.76 6.94
C TRP A 7 -8.29 4.65 8.19
N ASP A 8 -9.05 4.34 9.24
CA ASP A 8 -9.04 5.08 10.50
C ASP A 8 -7.74 4.90 11.28
N ASN A 9 -6.96 3.85 10.99
CA ASN A 9 -5.60 3.74 11.52
C ASN A 9 -4.69 4.91 11.07
N PHE A 10 -5.08 5.66 10.04
CA PHE A 10 -4.36 6.84 9.54
C PHE A 10 -5.06 8.17 9.88
N ALA A 11 -5.93 8.23 10.90
CA ALA A 11 -6.71 9.44 11.22
C ALA A 11 -5.87 10.70 11.48
N LEU A 12 -4.58 10.56 11.86
CA LEU A 12 -3.62 11.66 12.00
C LEU A 12 -2.54 11.67 10.90
N GLY A 13 -2.85 11.06 9.74
CA GLY A 13 -1.93 10.89 8.62
C GLY A 13 -0.88 9.79 8.83
N GLN A 14 -0.89 9.08 9.96
CA GLN A 14 0.08 8.04 10.28
C GLN A 14 -0.58 6.89 11.04
N ALA A 15 -0.14 5.68 10.75
CA ALA A 15 -0.47 4.47 11.49
C ALA A 15 0.79 3.92 12.19
N ASP A 16 0.70 3.72 13.50
CA ASP A 16 1.72 3.03 14.30
C ASP A 16 1.29 1.59 14.52
N LEU A 17 1.97 0.65 13.85
CA LEU A 17 1.53 -0.74 13.66
C LEU A 17 2.47 -1.74 14.34
N GLY A 18 2.97 -1.36 15.52
CA GLY A 18 3.95 -2.12 16.30
C GLY A 18 5.38 -1.68 15.99
N GLU A 19 6.12 -2.52 15.28
CA GLU A 19 7.48 -2.20 14.82
C GLU A 19 7.48 -1.21 13.66
N ASP A 20 6.44 -1.24 12.82
CA ASP A 20 6.33 -0.39 11.66
C ASP A 20 5.57 0.91 11.95
N THR A 21 6.01 2.00 11.33
CA THR A 21 5.30 3.27 11.29
C THR A 21 5.14 3.69 9.84
N ILE A 22 3.90 3.92 9.40
CA ILE A 22 3.58 4.25 8.01
C ILE A 22 2.75 5.53 7.96
N ARG A 23 3.23 6.52 7.22
CA ARG A 23 2.49 7.75 6.92
C ARG A 23 1.69 7.58 5.64
N LEU A 24 0.45 8.04 5.64
CA LEU A 24 -0.42 8.12 4.46
C LEU A 24 -0.66 9.59 4.12
N THR A 25 -0.36 9.97 2.88
CA THR A 25 -0.75 11.27 2.33
C THR A 25 -1.68 11.04 1.14
N GLU A 26 -2.81 11.75 1.09
CA GLU A 26 -3.75 11.69 -0.02
C GLU A 26 -3.70 12.98 -0.84
N SER A 27 -3.78 12.86 -2.17
CA SER A 27 -3.92 14.00 -3.07
C SER A 27 -4.85 13.67 -4.23
N ASN A 28 -5.37 14.70 -4.91
CA ASN A 28 -6.24 14.52 -6.08
C ASN A 28 -5.41 14.14 -7.31
N LEU A 29 -5.95 13.23 -8.13
CA LEU A 29 -5.51 12.99 -9.50
C LEU A 29 -6.35 13.82 -10.47
N ASN A 30 -5.81 14.02 -11.69
CA ASN A 30 -6.54 14.64 -12.78
C ASN A 30 -7.55 13.69 -13.46
N ASP A 31 -7.43 12.37 -13.26
CA ASP A 31 -8.39 11.36 -13.76
C ASP A 31 -9.21 10.79 -12.59
N PRO A 32 -10.53 11.06 -12.50
CA PRO A 32 -11.37 10.54 -11.42
C PRO A 32 -11.59 9.02 -11.49
N ASN A 33 -11.22 8.37 -12.60
CA ASN A 33 -11.36 6.94 -12.81
C ASN A 33 -10.08 6.17 -12.47
N LEU A 34 -9.09 6.82 -11.87
CA LEU A 34 -7.84 6.17 -11.43
C LEU A 34 -7.70 6.20 -9.92
N ILE A 35 -7.01 5.19 -9.42
CA ILE A 35 -6.38 5.21 -8.10
C ILE A 35 -4.90 4.97 -8.34
N GLU A 36 -4.07 5.82 -7.77
CA GLU A 36 -2.63 5.65 -7.79
C GLU A 36 -2.14 5.34 -6.39
N ILE A 37 -1.42 4.24 -6.24
CA ILE A 37 -0.77 3.88 -5.00
C ILE A 37 0.72 4.13 -5.15
N VAL A 38 1.29 4.91 -4.24
CA VAL A 38 2.71 5.27 -4.21
C VAL A 38 3.34 4.69 -2.95
N LEU A 39 4.51 4.07 -3.11
CA LEU A 39 5.36 3.61 -2.01
C LEU A 39 6.66 4.40 -2.00
N SER A 40 7.08 4.81 -0.81
CA SER A 40 8.44 5.25 -0.53
C SER A 40 8.84 4.84 0.87
N THR A 41 10.12 4.88 1.16
CA THR A 41 10.65 4.59 2.49
C THR A 41 11.61 5.67 2.94
N ASP A 42 11.78 5.82 4.25
CA ASP A 42 12.91 6.58 4.79
C ASP A 42 14.24 5.87 4.49
N GLN A 43 15.34 6.63 4.44
CA GLN A 43 16.68 6.11 4.16
C GLN A 43 17.17 5.08 5.20
N GLN A 44 16.62 5.15 6.43
CA GLN A 44 16.96 4.22 7.51
C GLN A 44 16.22 2.88 7.42
N VAL A 45 15.19 2.78 6.58
CA VAL A 45 14.42 1.53 6.38
C VAL A 45 15.28 0.60 5.53
N THR A 46 15.72 -0.49 6.15
CA THR A 46 16.68 -1.42 5.54
C THR A 46 16.03 -2.64 4.90
N TRP A 47 14.80 -2.97 5.28
CA TRP A 47 14.09 -4.10 4.70
C TRP A 47 13.37 -3.71 3.42
N TRP A 48 13.33 -4.66 2.48
CA TRP A 48 12.48 -4.61 1.31
C TRP A 48 11.02 -4.31 1.69
N LYS A 49 10.39 -3.36 0.99
CA LYS A 49 8.96 -3.04 1.14
C LYS A 49 8.27 -3.16 -0.20
N GLY A 50 7.05 -3.67 -0.18
CA GLY A 50 6.24 -3.81 -1.38
C GLY A 50 4.81 -3.40 -1.17
N ILE A 51 4.14 -3.16 -2.27
CA ILE A 51 2.69 -2.97 -2.34
C ILE A 51 2.16 -3.93 -3.38
N GLU A 52 1.16 -4.73 -3.01
CA GLU A 52 0.37 -5.55 -3.94
C GLU A 52 -1.08 -5.11 -3.92
N LEU A 53 -1.64 -4.84 -5.09
CA LEU A 53 -3.04 -4.51 -5.25
C LEU A 53 -3.76 -5.67 -5.94
N TRP A 54 -4.89 -6.03 -5.36
CA TRP A 54 -5.72 -7.16 -5.77
C TRP A 54 -7.15 -6.68 -6.05
N ASP A 55 -7.77 -7.24 -7.07
CA ASP A 55 -9.21 -7.14 -7.34
C ASP A 55 -9.86 -8.50 -7.16
N GLY A 56 -10.89 -8.56 -6.31
CA GLY A 56 -11.76 -9.71 -6.19
C GLY A 56 -12.16 -9.97 -4.75
N VAL A 57 -12.99 -11.01 -4.59
CA VAL A 57 -13.36 -11.51 -3.26
C VAL A 57 -12.31 -12.49 -2.75
N ILE A 58 -12.28 -12.71 -1.43
CA ILE A 58 -11.40 -13.70 -0.79
C ILE A 58 -11.61 -15.07 -1.47
N GLY A 59 -10.53 -15.66 -1.98
CA GLY A 59 -10.56 -16.96 -2.68
C GLY A 59 -10.65 -16.88 -4.22
N ALA A 60 -10.92 -15.71 -4.79
CA ALA A 60 -10.93 -15.48 -6.24
C ALA A 60 -10.38 -14.08 -6.58
N SER A 61 -9.18 -13.76 -6.07
CA SER A 61 -8.54 -12.46 -6.26
C SER A 61 -7.48 -12.50 -7.35
N ASN A 62 -7.50 -11.51 -8.24
CA ASN A 62 -6.47 -11.28 -9.25
C ASN A 62 -5.53 -10.16 -8.82
N LYS A 63 -4.22 -10.37 -8.94
CA LYS A 63 -3.23 -9.31 -8.73
C LYS A 63 -3.31 -8.34 -9.90
N ILE A 64 -3.59 -7.07 -9.61
CA ILE A 64 -3.79 -6.01 -10.59
C ILE A 64 -2.73 -4.91 -10.51
N GLY A 65 -1.90 -4.92 -9.47
CA GLY A 65 -0.78 -3.99 -9.33
C GLY A 65 0.28 -4.53 -8.38
N PHE A 66 1.54 -4.19 -8.66
CA PHE A 66 2.67 -4.51 -7.80
C PHE A 66 3.77 -3.47 -7.97
N THR A 67 4.35 -3.01 -6.87
CA THR A 67 5.52 -2.12 -6.87
C THR A 67 6.29 -2.27 -5.56
N TYR A 68 7.58 -1.93 -5.54
CA TYR A 68 8.42 -2.15 -4.37
C TYR A 68 9.65 -1.24 -4.30
N THR A 69 10.17 -1.08 -3.10
CA THR A 69 11.46 -0.44 -2.77
C THR A 69 12.45 -1.52 -2.32
N GLN A 70 13.72 -1.37 -2.68
CA GLN A 70 14.76 -2.34 -2.33
C GLN A 70 16.15 -1.68 -2.40
N ASP A 71 17.05 -2.10 -1.51
CA ASP A 71 18.45 -1.66 -1.47
C ASP A 71 18.52 -0.13 -1.49
N SER A 72 19.20 0.47 -2.47
CA SER A 72 19.31 1.94 -2.59
C SER A 72 18.06 2.62 -3.16
N ASN A 73 17.06 1.88 -3.62
CA ASN A 73 15.81 2.44 -4.13
C ASN A 73 14.78 2.59 -3.01
N HIS A 74 14.72 3.79 -2.43
CA HIS A 74 13.74 4.20 -1.41
C HIS A 74 12.45 4.82 -2.00
N GLY A 75 12.25 4.69 -3.32
CA GLY A 75 11.13 5.28 -4.04
C GLY A 75 11.27 6.79 -4.32
N PRO A 76 10.19 7.47 -4.74
CA PRO A 76 8.83 6.92 -4.87
C PRO A 76 8.71 5.94 -6.04
N VAL A 77 8.03 4.83 -5.81
CA VAL A 77 7.56 3.89 -6.84
C VAL A 77 6.03 3.85 -6.82
N CYS A 78 5.38 3.58 -7.95
CA CYS A 78 3.93 3.66 -8.03
C CYS A 78 3.29 2.52 -8.83
N ALA A 79 2.01 2.28 -8.55
CA ALA A 79 1.11 1.44 -9.34
C ALA A 79 -0.22 2.18 -9.52
N GLN A 80 -0.76 2.17 -10.73
CA GLN A 80 -2.03 2.80 -11.07
C GLN A 80 -3.05 1.76 -11.51
N VAL A 81 -4.30 1.91 -11.09
CA VAL A 81 -5.40 1.05 -11.54
C VAL A 81 -6.67 1.83 -11.83
N ARG A 82 -7.50 1.26 -12.72
CA ARG A 82 -8.82 1.79 -13.04
C ARG A 82 -9.79 1.54 -11.89
N ALA A 83 -10.43 2.60 -11.40
CA ALA A 83 -11.36 2.59 -10.27
C ALA A 83 -12.77 2.12 -10.64
N ASN A 84 -12.90 1.04 -11.41
CA ASN A 84 -14.19 0.53 -11.89
C ASN A 84 -15.04 -0.04 -10.73
N SER A 85 -14.40 -0.81 -9.84
CA SER A 85 -14.99 -1.46 -8.66
C SER A 85 -14.06 -1.38 -7.44
N PRO A 86 -13.71 -0.17 -6.97
CA PRO A 86 -12.72 0.03 -5.90
C PRO A 86 -13.14 -0.55 -4.54
N GLU A 87 -14.43 -0.78 -4.31
CA GLU A 87 -14.94 -1.53 -3.15
C GLU A 87 -14.41 -2.98 -3.10
N ARG A 88 -14.02 -3.54 -4.25
CA ARG A 88 -13.44 -4.88 -4.36
C ARG A 88 -11.93 -4.89 -4.22
N PHE A 89 -11.30 -3.72 -4.12
CA PHE A 89 -9.85 -3.63 -4.05
C PHE A 89 -9.33 -3.98 -2.66
N ARG A 90 -8.24 -4.74 -2.67
CA ARG A 90 -7.46 -5.10 -1.50
C ARG A 90 -6.01 -4.72 -1.75
N LEU A 91 -5.44 -3.98 -0.81
CA LEU A 91 -4.03 -3.59 -0.84
C LEU A 91 -3.30 -4.31 0.27
N GLU A 92 -2.22 -5.00 -0.09
CA GLU A 92 -1.29 -5.56 0.87
C GLU A 92 -0.02 -4.72 0.90
N LEU A 93 0.38 -4.31 2.10
CA LEU A 93 1.68 -3.73 2.38
C LEU A 93 2.60 -4.87 2.80
N LEU A 94 3.65 -5.10 2.02
CA LEU A 94 4.54 -6.24 2.19
C LEU A 94 5.88 -5.80 2.79
N LYS A 95 6.48 -6.70 3.57
CA LYS A 95 7.81 -6.53 4.16
C LYS A 95 8.64 -7.78 3.88
N GLY A 96 9.92 -7.58 3.55
CA GLY A 96 10.89 -8.66 3.48
C GLY A 96 11.16 -9.25 4.86
N LYS A 97 11.36 -10.57 4.92
CA LYS A 97 11.77 -11.30 6.11
C LYS A 97 13.03 -12.12 5.79
N MET A 98 13.60 -12.76 6.80
CA MET A 98 14.76 -13.64 6.62
C MET A 98 14.55 -14.63 5.46
N PHE A 99 15.63 -14.94 4.75
CA PHE A 99 15.64 -15.86 3.61
C PHE A 99 14.80 -15.40 2.40
N ASN A 100 14.78 -14.10 2.10
CA ASN A 100 14.12 -13.50 0.93
C ASN A 100 12.60 -13.78 0.85
N VAL A 101 11.94 -13.99 1.99
CA VAL A 101 10.49 -14.20 2.04
C VAL A 101 9.80 -12.83 2.09
N HIS A 102 9.00 -12.49 1.08
CA HIS A 102 8.15 -11.30 1.09
C HIS A 102 6.78 -11.65 1.66
N THR A 103 6.40 -11.02 2.76
CA THR A 103 5.15 -11.34 3.47
C THR A 103 4.24 -10.12 3.51
N GLY A 104 2.95 -10.31 3.18
CA GLY A 104 1.91 -9.32 3.46
C GLY A 104 1.80 -9.10 4.97
N MET A 105 2.09 -7.89 5.42
CA MET A 105 2.07 -7.49 6.82
C MET A 105 0.74 -6.83 7.18
N TYR A 106 0.29 -5.92 6.30
CA TYR A 106 -0.92 -5.15 6.52
C TYR A 106 -1.82 -5.20 5.31
N GLU A 107 -3.12 -5.24 5.56
CA GLU A 107 -4.13 -5.31 4.52
C GLU A 107 -5.14 -4.17 4.68
N LEU A 108 -5.31 -3.37 3.63
CA LEU A 108 -6.35 -2.35 3.50
C LEU A 108 -7.37 -2.76 2.47
N ARG A 109 -8.63 -2.40 2.70
CA ARG A 109 -9.78 -2.72 1.84
C ARG A 109 -10.67 -1.52 1.64
N ASP A 110 -11.60 -1.65 0.70
CA ASP A 110 -12.62 -0.66 0.39
C ASP A 110 -12.04 0.71 0.02
N PHE A 111 -11.76 0.85 -1.27
CA PHE A 111 -11.23 2.07 -1.86
C PHE A 111 -12.34 2.98 -2.41
N SER A 112 -13.61 2.75 -2.03
CA SER A 112 -14.76 3.46 -2.61
C SER A 112 -14.63 4.99 -2.55
N LEU A 113 -14.14 5.50 -1.42
CA LEU A 113 -13.94 6.95 -1.21
C LEU A 113 -12.63 7.49 -1.80
N ARG A 114 -11.83 6.63 -2.44
CA ARG A 114 -10.48 6.96 -2.94
C ARG A 114 -10.40 6.99 -4.46
N ARG A 115 -11.53 6.94 -5.17
CA ARG A 115 -11.58 7.21 -6.61
C ARG A 115 -10.98 8.59 -6.92
N GLY A 116 -10.12 8.66 -7.94
CA GLY A 116 -9.42 9.88 -8.32
C GLY A 116 -8.37 10.34 -7.31
N ARG A 117 -7.88 9.45 -6.43
CA ARG A 117 -6.87 9.79 -5.43
C ARG A 117 -5.53 9.13 -5.73
N ARG A 118 -4.47 9.87 -5.39
CA ARG A 118 -3.12 9.34 -5.15
C ARG A 118 -2.99 9.08 -3.65
N LEU A 119 -2.71 7.83 -3.29
CA LEU A 119 -2.47 7.37 -1.93
C LEU A 119 -0.98 7.08 -1.78
N HIS A 120 -0.28 7.95 -1.06
CA HIS A 120 1.16 7.82 -0.84
C HIS A 120 1.44 7.24 0.54
N PHE A 121 1.86 5.98 0.56
CA PHE A 121 2.36 5.28 1.73
C PHE A 121 3.86 5.51 1.85
N HIS A 122 4.26 6.16 2.95
CA HIS A 122 5.65 6.41 3.28
C HIS A 122 6.02 5.64 4.54
N TRP A 123 6.87 4.61 4.39
CA TRP A 123 7.32 3.76 5.48
C TRP A 123 8.47 4.46 6.23
N ILE A 124 8.22 4.88 7.45
CA ILE A 124 9.14 5.71 8.26
C ILE A 124 10.10 4.84 9.08
N ARG A 125 9.58 3.73 9.61
CA ARG A 125 10.28 2.85 10.55
C ARG A 125 9.89 1.41 10.30
N ASP A 126 10.84 0.50 10.49
CA ASP A 126 10.66 -0.95 10.41
C ASP A 126 11.36 -1.76 11.50
#